data_AF-A0AA40IB79-F1
#
_entry.id   AF-A0AA40IB79-F1
#
_cell.length_a   1.000
_cell.length_b   1.000
_cell.length_c   1.000
_cell.angle_alpha   90.00
_cell.angle_beta   90.00
_cell.angle_gamma   90.00
#
_symmetry.space_group_name_H-M   'P 1'
#
loop_
_entity.id
_entity.type
_entity.pdbx_description
1 polymer ?
#
loop_
_entity_poly.entity_id
_entity_poly.type
_entity_poly.pdbx_seq_one_letter_code
_entity_poly.pdbx_strand_id
1 'polypeptide(L)'
;MEEKYSLQSKDEFKSVVTEQCNHLQAIFASRYKKFDEFFKELLENAEKSLNDMFVKTYGHLYMQNSELFKDLFKELKRYYVVGNVNLEEMLNDFWARLLERMFRLVNSQYHFTDEYLECVSKYTEQLKPFGDVPRKLKLQITRAFVAARTFAQGLAVARDVVSKVSVTCNFCVYLCSQHCFFLLPNQVTPTAQCTQALLKMIYCSHCQGLVTVKPCYNYCSNIMRGCLANQGDLDSEWNNFIDAMLMVAERLEGPFNIESVMDPIDVKISDAIMNMQDNSVQVSQKVMKAGCWKREPGAPSSL
;
A
#
# COMPACT_ATOMS: atom_id res chain seq x y z
N MET A 1 -49.26 -23.43 -8.07
CA MET A 1 -48.81 -22.49 -9.14
C MET A 1 -48.14 -21.28 -8.52
N GLU A 2 -48.79 -20.60 -7.56
CA GLU A 2 -48.21 -19.48 -6.80
C GLU A 2 -46.87 -19.81 -6.13
N GLU A 3 -46.76 -20.96 -5.45
CA GLU A 3 -45.50 -21.39 -4.82
C GLU A 3 -44.33 -21.50 -5.82
N LYS A 4 -44.61 -21.94 -7.05
CA LYS A 4 -43.61 -22.04 -8.12
C LYS A 4 -43.14 -20.65 -8.56
N TYR A 5 -44.08 -19.71 -8.72
CA TYR A 5 -43.75 -18.31 -9.03
C TYR A 5 -43.03 -17.62 -7.86
N SER A 6 -43.36 -17.96 -6.62
CA SER A 6 -42.67 -17.46 -5.43
C SER A 6 -41.19 -17.87 -5.45
N LEU A 7 -40.92 -19.15 -5.68
CA LEU A 7 -39.55 -19.67 -5.81
C LEU A 7 -38.81 -19.02 -6.97
N GLN A 8 -39.47 -18.91 -8.13
CA GLN A 8 -38.86 -18.27 -9.31
C GLN A 8 -38.53 -16.79 -9.07
N SER A 9 -39.41 -16.04 -8.40
CA SER A 9 -39.17 -14.61 -8.09
C SER A 9 -37.97 -14.41 -7.17
N LYS A 10 -37.79 -15.34 -6.24
CA LYS A 10 -36.65 -15.38 -5.32
C LYS A 10 -35.36 -15.69 -6.06
N ASP A 11 -35.36 -16.67 -6.97
CA ASP A 11 -34.19 -17.04 -7.75
C ASP A 11 -33.78 -15.94 -8.73
N GLU A 12 -34.74 -15.27 -9.40
CA GLU A 12 -34.49 -14.12 -10.27
C GLU A 12 -33.87 -12.95 -9.50
N PHE A 13 -34.42 -12.59 -8.34
CA PHE A 13 -33.85 -11.56 -7.47
C PHE A 13 -32.42 -11.90 -7.04
N LYS A 14 -32.20 -13.14 -6.57
CA LYS A 14 -30.89 -13.60 -6.13
C LYS A 14 -29.89 -13.55 -7.27
N SER A 15 -30.27 -13.98 -8.48
CA SER A 15 -29.40 -13.96 -9.66
C SER A 15 -28.92 -12.56 -9.97
N VAL A 16 -29.83 -11.59 -10.05
CA VAL A 16 -29.49 -10.19 -10.38
C VAL A 16 -28.56 -9.58 -9.34
N VAL A 17 -28.88 -9.74 -8.04
CA VAL A 17 -28.05 -9.19 -6.95
C VAL A 17 -26.67 -9.83 -6.95
N THR A 18 -26.60 -11.16 -7.13
CA THR A 18 -25.31 -11.89 -7.14
C THR A 18 -24.44 -11.48 -8.33
N GLU A 19 -25.03 -11.30 -9.51
CA GLU A 19 -24.30 -10.86 -10.71
C GLU A 19 -23.64 -9.49 -10.51
N GLN A 20 -24.39 -8.51 -9.96
CA GLN A 20 -23.88 -7.17 -9.69
C GLN A 20 -22.77 -7.18 -8.62
N CYS A 21 -22.96 -7.94 -7.54
CA CYS A 21 -21.93 -8.11 -6.51
C CYS A 21 -20.65 -8.75 -7.05
N ASN A 22 -20.77 -9.80 -7.87
CA ASN A 22 -19.63 -10.48 -8.48
C ASN A 22 -18.86 -9.53 -9.42
N HIS A 23 -19.58 -8.72 -10.20
CA HIS A 23 -18.97 -7.72 -11.07
C HIS A 23 -18.15 -6.70 -10.27
N LEU A 24 -18.73 -6.15 -9.19
CA LEU A 24 -18.05 -5.19 -8.33
C LEU A 24 -16.82 -5.81 -7.63
N GLN A 25 -16.95 -7.05 -7.14
CA GLN A 25 -15.85 -7.79 -6.54
C GLN A 25 -14.70 -8.00 -7.52
N ALA A 26 -15.01 -8.38 -8.76
CA ALA A 26 -14.02 -8.57 -9.82
C ALA A 26 -13.27 -7.27 -10.15
N ILE A 27 -13.96 -6.12 -10.16
CA ILE A 27 -13.35 -4.81 -10.35
C ILE A 27 -12.32 -4.54 -9.25
N PHE A 28 -12.73 -4.57 -7.97
CA PHE A 28 -11.79 -4.27 -6.87
C PHE A 28 -10.63 -5.27 -6.79
N ALA A 29 -10.89 -6.56 -7.00
CA ALA A 29 -9.84 -7.58 -7.05
C ALA A 29 -8.83 -7.31 -8.18
N SER A 30 -9.31 -6.98 -9.37
CA SER A 30 -8.46 -6.66 -10.52
C SER A 30 -7.65 -5.38 -10.29
N ARG A 31 -8.28 -4.32 -9.77
CA ARG A 31 -7.60 -3.05 -9.50
C ARG A 31 -6.56 -3.16 -8.39
N TYR A 32 -6.88 -3.87 -7.31
CA TYR A 32 -5.92 -4.20 -6.26
C TYR A 32 -4.71 -4.93 -6.83
N LYS A 33 -4.94 -6.01 -7.58
CA LYS A 33 -3.86 -6.82 -8.16
C LYS A 33 -2.95 -5.99 -9.07
N LYS A 34 -3.52 -5.21 -9.97
CA LYS A 34 -2.74 -4.35 -10.89
C LYS A 34 -1.91 -3.31 -10.14
N PHE A 35 -2.48 -2.67 -9.13
CA PHE A 35 -1.76 -1.67 -8.35
C PHE A 35 -0.63 -2.30 -7.52
N ASP A 36 -0.90 -3.46 -6.92
CA ASP A 36 0.08 -4.21 -6.12
C ASP A 36 1.26 -4.71 -6.97
N GLU A 37 0.99 -5.24 -8.16
CA GLU A 37 2.01 -5.65 -9.13
C GLU A 37 2.86 -4.45 -9.58
N PHE A 38 2.22 -3.36 -10.00
CA PHE A 38 2.90 -2.12 -10.38
C PHE A 38 3.83 -1.60 -9.29
N PHE A 39 3.36 -1.52 -8.04
CA PHE A 39 4.17 -0.98 -6.95
C PHE A 39 5.38 -1.87 -6.63
N LYS A 40 5.21 -3.20 -6.69
CA LYS A 40 6.32 -4.14 -6.48
C LYS A 40 7.36 -4.05 -7.60
N GLU A 41 6.92 -4.03 -8.86
CA GLU A 41 7.80 -3.87 -10.02
C GLU A 41 8.57 -2.55 -9.97
N LEU A 42 7.91 -1.45 -9.57
CA LEU A 42 8.57 -0.16 -9.40
C LEU A 42 9.73 -0.23 -8.39
N LEU A 43 9.54 -0.88 -7.24
CA LEU A 43 10.60 -1.04 -6.24
C LEU A 43 11.73 -1.93 -6.73
N GLU A 44 11.42 -3.00 -7.46
CA GLU A 44 12.43 -3.89 -8.05
C GLU A 44 13.25 -3.18 -9.13
N ASN A 45 12.59 -2.39 -9.99
CA ASN A 45 13.24 -1.61 -11.02
C ASN A 45 14.11 -0.50 -10.43
N ALA A 46 13.64 0.20 -9.40
CA ALA A 46 14.43 1.22 -8.70
C ALA A 46 15.67 0.62 -8.01
N GLU A 47 15.55 -0.55 -7.37
CA GLU A 47 16.69 -1.26 -6.77
C GLU A 47 17.71 -1.67 -7.82
N LYS A 48 17.24 -2.21 -8.95
CA LYS A 48 18.10 -2.59 -10.08
C LYS A 48 18.79 -1.39 -10.71
N SER A 49 18.07 -0.29 -10.94
CA SER A 49 18.64 0.96 -11.47
C SER A 49 19.73 1.49 -10.57
N LEU A 50 19.48 1.54 -9.24
CA LEU A 50 20.48 1.95 -8.27
C LEU A 50 21.73 1.07 -8.36
N ASN A 51 21.55 -0.25 -8.35
CA ASN A 51 22.67 -1.18 -8.42
C ASN A 51 23.47 -1.00 -9.73
N ASP A 52 22.80 -0.95 -10.87
CA ASP A 52 23.43 -0.83 -12.19
C ASP A 52 24.18 0.50 -12.34
N MET A 53 23.60 1.60 -11.83
CA MET A 53 24.26 2.90 -11.83
C MET A 53 25.45 2.91 -10.86
N PHE A 54 25.30 2.40 -9.64
CA PHE A 54 26.34 2.50 -8.61
C PHE A 54 27.53 1.58 -8.90
N VAL A 55 27.32 0.41 -9.50
CA VAL A 55 28.42 -0.44 -9.99
C VAL A 55 29.24 0.31 -11.05
N LYS A 56 28.59 1.06 -11.95
CA LYS A 56 29.28 1.83 -12.99
C LYS A 56 30.00 3.07 -12.43
N THR A 57 29.36 3.78 -11.50
CA THR A 57 29.87 5.05 -10.95
C THR A 57 30.92 4.85 -9.85
N TYR A 58 30.68 3.93 -8.93
CA TYR A 58 31.52 3.74 -7.73
C TYR A 58 32.31 2.43 -7.72
N GLY A 59 31.99 1.50 -8.62
CA GLY A 59 32.72 0.24 -8.80
C GLY A 59 32.84 -0.57 -7.51
N HIS A 60 34.08 -0.99 -7.21
CA HIS A 60 34.37 -1.88 -6.10
C HIS A 60 33.95 -1.31 -4.72
N LEU A 61 34.02 0.01 -4.53
CA LEU A 61 33.64 0.65 -3.27
C LEU A 61 32.16 0.46 -2.95
N TYR A 62 31.31 0.54 -3.98
CA TYR A 62 29.90 0.21 -3.83
C TYR A 62 29.70 -1.30 -3.61
N MET A 63 30.36 -2.16 -4.38
CA MET A 63 30.18 -3.61 -4.27
C MET A 63 30.42 -4.12 -2.84
N GLN A 64 31.45 -3.61 -2.16
CA GLN A 64 31.77 -3.93 -0.76
C GLN A 64 30.71 -3.45 0.25
N ASN A 65 29.91 -2.44 -0.10
CA ASN A 65 28.93 -1.81 0.78
C ASN A 65 27.48 -1.99 0.29
N SER A 66 27.29 -2.78 -0.77
CA SER A 66 26.00 -2.93 -1.47
C SER A 66 24.87 -3.42 -0.58
N GLU A 67 25.19 -4.22 0.45
CA GLU A 67 24.22 -4.70 1.43
C GLU A 67 23.46 -3.58 2.15
N LEU A 68 24.08 -2.42 2.39
CA LEU A 68 23.37 -1.27 3.00
C LEU A 68 22.18 -0.81 2.13
N PHE A 69 22.36 -0.77 0.82
CA PHE A 69 21.34 -0.32 -0.12
C PHE A 69 20.29 -1.41 -0.36
N LYS A 70 20.70 -2.69 -0.41
CA LYS A 70 19.76 -3.82 -0.45
C LYS A 70 18.87 -3.86 0.79
N ASP A 71 19.44 -3.64 1.98
CA ASP A 71 18.69 -3.56 3.23
C ASP A 71 17.64 -2.44 3.19
N LEU A 72 17.97 -1.27 2.64
CA LEU A 72 17.03 -0.17 2.44
C LEU A 72 15.83 -0.61 1.58
N PHE A 73 16.07 -1.19 0.41
CA PHE A 73 14.97 -1.65 -0.47
C PHE A 73 14.17 -2.80 0.16
N LYS A 74 14.83 -3.70 0.90
CA LYS A 74 14.17 -4.77 1.64
C LYS A 74 13.19 -4.21 2.68
N GLU A 75 13.60 -3.21 3.45
CA GLU A 75 12.73 -2.59 4.46
C GLU A 75 11.62 -1.73 3.82
N LEU A 76 11.87 -1.08 2.68
CA LEU A 76 10.81 -0.41 1.89
C LEU A 76 9.75 -1.40 1.39
N LYS A 77 10.18 -2.53 0.81
CA LYS A 77 9.28 -3.62 0.40
C LYS A 77 8.51 -4.19 1.59
N ARG A 78 9.19 -4.40 2.72
CA ARG A 78 8.58 -4.89 3.97
C ARG A 78 7.56 -3.91 4.54
N TYR A 79 7.83 -2.61 4.50
CA TYR A 79 6.86 -1.59 4.90
C TYR A 79 5.61 -1.68 4.04
N TYR A 80 5.75 -1.77 2.72
CA TYR A 80 4.60 -1.85 1.83
C TYR A 80 3.74 -3.09 2.09
N VAL A 81 4.34 -4.26 2.34
CA VAL A 81 3.61 -5.51 2.61
C VAL A 81 3.06 -5.57 4.05
N VAL A 82 3.91 -5.38 5.06
CA VAL A 82 3.57 -5.64 6.47
C VAL A 82 3.21 -4.36 7.24
N GLY A 83 3.91 -3.25 6.98
CA GLY A 83 3.65 -1.93 7.58
C GLY A 83 4.03 -1.75 9.04
N ASN A 84 4.64 -2.76 9.65
CA ASN A 84 5.18 -2.68 11.01
C ASN A 84 6.60 -2.10 11.04
N VAL A 85 6.89 -1.15 10.16
CA VAL A 85 8.21 -0.51 10.02
C VAL A 85 8.00 1.00 10.11
N ASN A 86 8.80 1.67 10.93
CA ASN A 86 8.81 3.13 10.97
C ASN A 86 9.71 3.65 9.83
N LEU A 87 9.10 4.14 8.75
CA LEU A 87 9.85 4.65 7.58
C LEU A 87 10.84 5.74 7.95
N GLU A 88 10.48 6.63 8.89
CA GLU A 88 11.37 7.72 9.27
C GLU A 88 12.61 7.21 10.00
N GLU A 89 12.44 6.29 10.94
CA GLU A 89 13.54 5.67 11.69
C GLU A 89 14.43 4.84 10.78
N MET A 90 13.84 4.04 9.89
CA MET A 90 14.56 3.23 8.91
C MET A 90 15.41 4.11 7.98
N LEU A 91 14.88 5.22 7.48
CA LEU A 91 15.63 6.15 6.64
C LEU A 91 16.74 6.85 7.44
N ASN A 92 16.46 7.26 8.69
CA ASN A 92 17.48 7.85 9.56
C ASN A 92 18.64 6.87 9.81
N ASP A 93 18.34 5.60 10.09
CA ASP A 93 19.34 4.54 10.28
C ASP A 93 20.17 4.31 9.00
N PHE A 94 19.52 4.25 7.83
CA PHE A 94 20.21 4.16 6.54
C PHE A 94 21.23 5.29 6.36
N TRP A 95 20.83 6.55 6.61
CA TRP A 95 21.73 7.70 6.46
C TRP A 95 22.85 7.72 7.49
N ALA A 96 22.59 7.31 8.74
CA ALA A 96 23.62 7.18 9.76
C ALA A 96 24.66 6.12 9.36
N ARG A 97 24.20 4.91 9.00
CA ARG A 97 25.07 3.81 8.55
C ARG A 97 25.81 4.14 7.24
N LEU A 98 25.26 4.99 6.38
CA LEU A 98 25.96 5.51 5.20
C LEU A 98 27.05 6.50 5.59
N LEU A 99 26.78 7.39 6.55
CA LEU A 99 27.74 8.37 7.05
C LEU A 99 28.97 7.68 7.62
N GLU A 100 28.79 6.66 8.47
CA GLU A 100 29.91 5.95 9.10
C GLU A 100 30.84 5.31 8.06
N ARG A 101 30.26 4.66 7.04
CA ARG A 101 31.02 4.06 5.93
C ARG A 101 31.74 5.12 5.10
N MET A 102 31.04 6.18 4.72
CA MET A 102 31.60 7.28 3.95
C MET A 102 32.73 7.99 4.72
N PHE A 103 32.55 8.19 6.02
CA PHE A 103 33.55 8.84 6.88
C PHE A 103 34.85 8.02 6.94
N ARG A 104 34.76 6.68 7.06
CA ARG A 104 35.92 5.77 6.97
C ARG A 104 36.59 5.84 5.60
N LEU A 105 35.81 5.86 4.52
CA LEU A 105 36.34 5.86 3.15
C LEU A 105 37.08 7.15 2.81
N VAL A 106 36.52 8.30 3.22
CA VAL A 106 37.13 9.61 2.93
C VAL A 106 38.34 9.88 3.82
N ASN A 107 38.33 9.40 5.06
CA ASN A 107 39.44 9.56 6.01
C ASN A 107 40.20 8.24 6.20
N SER A 108 40.55 7.55 5.11
CA SER A 108 41.20 6.22 5.14
C SER A 108 42.58 6.19 5.79
N GLN A 109 43.19 7.36 6.01
CA GLN A 109 44.47 7.50 6.72
C GLN A 109 44.34 7.27 8.24
N TYR A 110 43.11 7.29 8.76
CA TYR A 110 42.81 7.18 10.17
C TYR A 110 41.96 5.94 10.44
N HIS A 111 42.20 5.30 11.58
CA HIS A 111 41.36 4.22 12.08
C HIS A 111 40.41 4.78 13.14
N PHE A 112 39.10 4.67 12.87
CA PHE A 112 38.06 5.13 13.78
C PHE A 112 37.40 3.94 14.47
N THR A 113 37.27 4.04 15.80
CA THR A 113 36.47 3.11 16.61
C THR A 113 34.97 3.21 16.28
N ASP A 114 34.22 2.13 16.55
CA ASP A 114 32.76 2.15 16.36
C ASP A 114 32.09 3.18 17.29
N GLU A 115 32.61 3.35 18.50
CA GLU A 115 32.16 4.36 19.48
C GLU A 115 32.33 5.80 18.97
N TYR A 116 33.44 6.07 18.28
CA TYR A 116 33.68 7.36 17.65
C TYR A 116 32.66 7.62 16.54
N LEU A 117 32.39 6.64 15.69
CA LEU A 117 31.46 6.78 14.57
C LEU A 117 30.01 6.90 15.03
N GLU A 118 29.61 6.20 16.10
CA GLU A 118 28.32 6.40 16.74
C GLU A 118 28.16 7.83 17.27
N CYS A 119 29.25 8.41 17.81
CA CYS A 119 29.28 9.82 18.19
C CYS A 119 29.09 10.75 16.97
N VAL A 120 29.77 10.48 15.85
CA VAL A 120 29.59 11.25 14.60
C VAL A 120 28.14 11.19 14.12
N SER A 121 27.54 10.00 14.11
CA SER A 121 26.15 9.76 13.72
C SER A 121 25.15 10.58 14.56
N LYS A 122 25.44 10.84 15.84
CA LYS A 122 24.60 11.69 16.71
C LYS A 122 24.56 13.16 16.30
N TYR A 123 25.58 13.66 15.60
CA TYR A 123 25.65 15.06 15.15
C TYR A 123 25.18 15.25 13.70
N THR A 124 24.66 14.22 13.03
CA THR A 124 24.28 14.24 11.61
C THR A 124 23.35 15.41 11.26
N GLU A 125 22.38 15.76 12.11
CA GLU A 125 21.44 16.85 11.87
C GLU A 125 22.10 18.25 11.82
N GLN A 126 23.14 18.46 12.64
CA GLN A 126 23.88 19.73 12.70
C GLN A 126 24.94 19.81 11.61
N LEU A 127 25.58 18.67 11.31
CA LEU A 127 26.62 18.55 10.30
C LEU A 127 26.06 18.65 8.89
N LYS A 128 24.85 18.11 8.65
CA LYS A 128 24.21 17.94 7.35
C LYS A 128 25.19 17.46 6.27
N PRO A 129 25.91 16.33 6.49
CA PRO A 129 26.97 15.87 5.60
C PRO A 129 26.46 15.58 4.18
N PHE A 130 25.20 15.19 4.07
CA PHE A 130 24.52 14.89 2.80
C PHE A 130 23.66 16.07 2.28
N GLY A 131 23.85 17.27 2.84
CA GLY A 131 23.02 18.43 2.55
C GLY A 131 21.56 18.25 2.99
N ASP A 132 20.62 18.74 2.18
CA ASP A 132 19.18 18.62 2.45
C ASP A 132 18.55 17.34 1.88
N VAL A 133 19.34 16.48 1.21
CA VAL A 133 18.82 15.27 0.55
C VAL A 133 18.12 14.32 1.53
N PRO A 134 18.70 13.94 2.69
CA PRO A 134 18.03 13.05 3.63
C PRO A 134 16.67 13.55 4.10
N ARG A 135 16.57 14.85 4.41
CA ARG A 135 15.33 15.49 4.86
C ARG A 135 14.26 15.47 3.78
N LYS A 136 14.63 15.84 2.55
CA LYS A 136 13.70 15.86 1.41
C LYS A 136 13.25 14.45 1.04
N LEU A 137 14.18 13.50 0.95
CA LEU A 137 13.89 12.12 0.60
C LEU A 137 13.02 11.44 1.65
N LYS A 138 13.27 11.69 2.95
CA LYS A 138 12.41 11.20 4.04
C LYS A 138 10.96 11.66 3.89
N LEU A 139 10.73 12.95 3.69
CA LEU A 139 9.39 13.50 3.50
C LEU A 139 8.69 12.91 2.25
N GLN A 140 9.43 12.75 1.16
CA GLN A 140 8.92 12.23 -0.10
C GLN A 140 8.55 10.74 0.02
N ILE A 141 9.46 9.91 0.51
CA ILE A 141 9.25 8.46 0.70
C ILE A 141 8.11 8.22 1.68
N THR A 142 8.11 8.85 2.85
CA THR A 142 7.05 8.62 3.85
C THR A 142 5.67 8.94 3.29
N ARG A 143 5.51 10.07 2.59
CA ARG A 143 4.21 10.44 2.00
C ARG A 143 3.78 9.49 0.89
N ALA A 144 4.69 9.17 -0.03
CA ALA A 144 4.40 8.31 -1.17
C ALA A 144 4.02 6.89 -0.73
N PHE A 145 4.79 6.29 0.18
CA PHE A 145 4.57 4.92 0.66
C PHE A 145 3.32 4.82 1.52
N VAL A 146 3.04 5.79 2.40
CA VAL A 146 1.80 5.82 3.18
C VAL A 146 0.60 5.88 2.23
N ALA A 147 0.59 6.81 1.28
CA ALA A 147 -0.52 6.95 0.33
C ALA A 147 -0.72 5.68 -0.50
N ALA A 148 0.35 5.11 -1.06
CA ALA A 148 0.26 3.92 -1.90
C ALA A 148 -0.20 2.69 -1.12
N ARG A 149 0.36 2.47 0.07
CA ARG A 149 -0.06 1.39 0.95
C ARG A 149 -1.51 1.56 1.38
N THR A 150 -1.93 2.75 1.81
CA THR A 150 -3.32 3.03 2.21
C THR A 150 -4.27 2.79 1.05
N PHE A 151 -3.91 3.19 -0.17
CA PHE A 151 -4.73 2.94 -1.36
C PHE A 151 -4.84 1.45 -1.68
N ALA A 152 -3.73 0.71 -1.68
CA ALA A 152 -3.73 -0.73 -1.89
C ALA A 152 -4.58 -1.46 -0.83
N GLN A 153 -4.41 -1.09 0.45
CA GLN A 153 -5.20 -1.63 1.55
C GLN A 153 -6.69 -1.29 1.40
N GLY A 154 -7.02 -0.06 0.99
CA GLY A 154 -8.38 0.34 0.72
C GLY A 154 -9.02 -0.51 -0.37
N LEU A 155 -8.34 -0.75 -1.50
CA LEU A 155 -8.84 -1.63 -2.56
C LEU A 155 -9.04 -3.08 -2.06
N ALA A 156 -8.14 -3.60 -1.22
CA ALA A 156 -8.29 -4.92 -0.62
C ALA A 156 -9.47 -4.99 0.36
N VAL A 157 -9.63 -3.97 1.21
CA VAL A 157 -10.77 -3.88 2.14
C VAL A 157 -12.08 -3.73 1.38
N ALA A 158 -12.13 -2.92 0.32
CA ALA A 158 -13.30 -2.79 -0.54
C ALA A 158 -13.69 -4.12 -1.18
N ARG A 159 -12.71 -4.85 -1.74
CA ARG A 159 -12.90 -6.22 -2.23
C ARG A 159 -13.46 -7.13 -1.14
N ASP A 160 -12.93 -7.06 0.07
CA ASP A 160 -13.32 -7.93 1.18
C ASP A 160 -14.69 -7.56 1.76
N VAL A 161 -15.06 -6.29 1.79
CA VAL A 161 -16.39 -5.80 2.18
C VAL A 161 -17.41 -6.21 1.13
N VAL A 162 -17.16 -5.93 -0.15
CA VAL A 162 -18.01 -6.40 -1.25
C VAL A 162 -18.10 -7.91 -1.23
N SER A 163 -16.99 -8.61 -0.95
CA SER A 163 -17.01 -10.05 -0.76
C SER A 163 -17.87 -10.43 0.44
N LYS A 164 -17.77 -9.80 1.61
CA LYS A 164 -18.56 -10.14 2.81
C LYS A 164 -20.06 -9.88 2.62
N VAL A 165 -20.41 -8.76 1.99
CA VAL A 165 -21.78 -8.42 1.58
C VAL A 165 -22.25 -9.39 0.48
N SER A 166 -21.35 -9.78 -0.43
CA SER A 166 -21.58 -10.83 -1.41
C SER A 166 -21.46 -12.24 -0.83
N VAL A 167 -21.10 -12.41 0.44
CA VAL A 167 -20.91 -13.69 1.15
C VAL A 167 -22.09 -14.00 2.05
N THR A 168 -22.84 -12.98 2.43
CA THR A 168 -24.30 -13.12 2.55
C THR A 168 -24.92 -13.64 1.23
N CYS A 169 -24.21 -13.53 0.09
CA CYS A 169 -24.59 -13.98 -1.25
C CYS A 169 -23.80 -15.20 -1.79
N ASN A 170 -22.69 -15.66 -1.16
CA ASN A 170 -21.74 -16.63 -1.75
C ASN A 170 -20.55 -17.09 -0.83
N PHE A 171 -20.72 -17.44 0.45
CA PHE A 171 -19.67 -18.24 1.15
C PHE A 171 -19.86 -19.74 0.89
N CYS A 172 -19.04 -20.29 0.01
CA CYS A 172 -18.20 -21.47 0.28
C CYS A 172 -17.50 -21.88 -1.02
N VAL A 173 -16.34 -21.28 -1.30
CA VAL A 173 -15.32 -21.98 -2.08
C VAL A 173 -14.01 -21.81 -1.32
N TYR A 174 -13.31 -22.93 -1.18
CA TYR A 174 -12.06 -23.14 -0.44
C TYR A 174 -12.22 -23.49 1.04
N LEU A 175 -12.55 -24.76 1.28
CA LEU A 175 -11.65 -25.74 1.92
C LEU A 175 -12.40 -27.07 2.08
N CYS A 176 -12.11 -28.07 1.24
CA CYS A 176 -11.64 -29.38 1.71
C CYS A 176 -11.42 -30.35 0.55
N SER A 177 -10.18 -30.81 0.42
CA SER A 177 -9.90 -32.16 -0.03
C SER A 177 -10.76 -33.15 0.77
N GLN A 178 -11.57 -33.96 0.06
CA GLN A 178 -12.14 -35.21 0.53
C GLN A 178 -12.81 -35.19 1.91
N HIS A 179 -14.02 -34.62 2.02
CA HIS A 179 -15.14 -35.15 2.83
C HIS A 179 -16.34 -34.18 2.76
N CYS A 180 -17.11 -34.25 1.68
CA CYS A 180 -18.35 -33.49 1.52
C CYS A 180 -19.54 -34.24 2.15
N PHE A 181 -19.79 -33.98 3.43
CA PHE A 181 -21.09 -34.24 4.06
C PHE A 181 -21.42 -33.04 4.94
N PHE A 182 -22.02 -32.00 4.36
CA PHE A 182 -22.97 -31.06 4.98
C PHE A 182 -23.31 -29.99 3.92
N LEU A 183 -24.50 -30.10 3.34
CA LEU A 183 -25.15 -29.03 2.60
C LEU A 183 -25.48 -27.92 3.61
N LEU A 184 -24.94 -26.71 3.44
CA LEU A 184 -25.46 -25.52 4.11
C LEU A 184 -25.83 -24.47 3.06
N PRO A 185 -27.12 -24.07 2.96
CA PRO A 185 -27.59 -23.13 1.96
C PRO A 185 -27.54 -21.70 2.51
N ASN A 186 -26.39 -21.03 2.46
CA ASN A 186 -26.35 -19.60 2.80
C ASN A 186 -26.39 -18.75 1.54
N GLN A 187 -27.60 -18.66 1.00
CA GLN A 187 -28.02 -17.70 -0.01
C GLN A 187 -28.33 -16.36 0.67
N VAL A 188 -28.29 -15.22 -0.05
CA VAL A 188 -29.16 -14.08 0.33
C VAL A 188 -30.56 -14.61 0.12
N THR A 189 -31.11 -15.24 1.15
CA THR A 189 -32.52 -15.58 1.15
C THR A 189 -33.25 -14.29 1.43
N PRO A 190 -33.98 -13.71 0.45
CA PRO A 190 -34.87 -12.62 0.75
C PRO A 190 -35.78 -13.02 1.92
N THR A 191 -36.07 -12.07 2.81
CA THR A 191 -37.02 -12.31 3.89
C THR A 191 -38.34 -12.81 3.32
N ALA A 192 -39.14 -13.52 4.11
CA ALA A 192 -40.47 -13.98 3.66
C ALA A 192 -41.32 -12.80 3.13
N GLN A 193 -41.19 -11.64 3.78
CA GLN A 193 -41.84 -10.38 3.37
C GLN A 193 -41.34 -9.88 2.01
N CYS A 194 -40.02 -9.87 1.79
CA CYS A 194 -39.45 -9.52 0.50
C CYS A 194 -39.88 -10.50 -0.60
N THR A 195 -39.85 -11.81 -0.32
CA THR A 195 -40.28 -12.84 -1.28
C THR A 195 -41.75 -12.64 -1.68
N GLN A 196 -42.62 -12.34 -0.73
CA GLN A 196 -44.02 -12.04 -1.02
C GLN A 196 -44.19 -10.74 -1.84
N ALA A 197 -43.40 -9.71 -1.55
CA ALA A 197 -43.42 -8.46 -2.31
C ALA A 197 -42.93 -8.66 -3.76
N LEU A 198 -41.83 -9.41 -3.94
CA LEU A 198 -41.28 -9.78 -5.25
C LEU A 198 -42.29 -10.59 -6.07
N LEU A 199 -42.94 -11.58 -5.46
CA LEU A 199 -44.01 -12.36 -6.10
C LEU A 199 -45.14 -11.46 -6.61
N LYS A 200 -45.62 -10.53 -5.76
CA LYS A 200 -46.66 -9.55 -6.13
C LYS A 200 -46.23 -8.63 -7.25
N MET A 201 -44.96 -8.26 -7.29
CA MET A 201 -44.40 -7.37 -8.29
C MET A 201 -44.24 -8.04 -9.66
N ILE A 202 -43.77 -9.29 -9.67
CA ILE A 202 -43.31 -9.97 -10.89
C ILE A 202 -44.42 -10.83 -11.50
N TYR A 203 -45.17 -11.61 -10.70
CA TYR A 203 -46.06 -12.64 -11.24
C TYR A 203 -47.54 -12.50 -10.89
N CYS A 204 -47.96 -11.62 -9.97
CA CYS A 204 -49.40 -11.47 -9.69
C CYS A 204 -50.21 -10.97 -10.91
N SER A 205 -49.61 -10.20 -11.82
CA SER A 205 -50.24 -9.83 -13.10
C SER A 205 -50.53 -11.05 -13.99
N HIS A 206 -49.65 -12.05 -13.97
CA HIS A 206 -49.83 -13.31 -14.72
C HIS A 206 -51.05 -14.08 -14.20
N CYS A 207 -51.27 -14.09 -12.88
CA CYS A 207 -52.47 -14.69 -12.27
C CYS A 207 -53.78 -13.98 -12.68
N GLN A 208 -53.69 -12.72 -13.09
CA GLN A 208 -54.82 -11.92 -13.61
C GLN A 208 -54.96 -12.00 -15.14
N GLY A 209 -54.14 -12.80 -15.83
CA GLY A 209 -54.12 -12.91 -17.29
C GLY A 209 -53.30 -11.83 -18.01
N LEU A 210 -52.59 -10.96 -17.27
CA LEU A 210 -51.80 -9.85 -17.79
C LEU A 210 -50.30 -10.21 -17.84
N VAL A 211 -49.91 -11.07 -18.78
CA VAL A 211 -48.54 -11.64 -18.86
C VAL A 211 -47.50 -10.73 -19.52
N THR A 212 -47.90 -9.64 -20.17
CA THR A 212 -46.99 -8.71 -20.88
C THR A 212 -46.72 -7.42 -20.09
N VAL A 213 -47.47 -7.19 -19.01
CA VAL A 213 -47.41 -5.95 -18.24
C VAL A 213 -46.22 -6.01 -17.28
N LYS A 214 -45.34 -5.01 -17.35
CA LYS A 214 -44.21 -4.85 -16.45
C LYS A 214 -44.58 -4.00 -15.23
N PRO A 215 -43.95 -4.23 -14.06
CA PRO A 215 -44.15 -3.37 -12.88
C PRO A 215 -43.67 -1.95 -13.16
N CYS A 216 -44.36 -0.96 -12.59
CA CYS A 216 -43.96 0.44 -12.66
C CYS A 216 -42.59 0.66 -11.99
N TYR A 217 -41.80 1.60 -12.50
CA TYR A 217 -40.45 1.88 -11.98
C TYR A 217 -40.44 2.17 -10.46
N ASN A 218 -41.31 3.07 -9.98
CA ASN A 218 -41.38 3.42 -8.56
C ASN A 218 -41.80 2.23 -7.68
N TYR A 219 -42.71 1.38 -8.19
CA TYR A 219 -43.13 0.18 -7.47
C TYR A 219 -41.99 -0.82 -7.34
N CYS A 220 -41.26 -1.05 -8.44
CA CYS A 220 -40.06 -1.88 -8.45
C CYS A 220 -38.98 -1.34 -7.51
N SER A 221 -38.66 -0.05 -7.60
CA SER A 221 -37.64 0.59 -6.77
C SER A 221 -37.96 0.48 -5.28
N ASN A 222 -39.21 0.69 -4.88
CA ASN A 222 -39.63 0.58 -3.48
C ASN A 222 -39.50 -0.85 -2.94
N ILE A 223 -39.87 -1.86 -3.73
CA ILE A 223 -39.71 -3.26 -3.33
C ILE A 223 -38.24 -3.64 -3.23
N MET A 224 -37.42 -3.25 -4.22
CA MET A 224 -35.99 -3.52 -4.21
C MET A 224 -35.28 -2.87 -3.02
N ARG A 225 -35.63 -1.62 -2.67
CA ARG A 225 -35.12 -0.93 -1.47
C ARG A 225 -35.50 -1.67 -0.19
N GLY A 226 -36.74 -2.14 -0.08
CA GLY A 226 -37.18 -2.93 1.08
C GLY A 226 -36.44 -4.26 1.19
N CYS A 227 -36.22 -4.93 0.06
CA CYS A 227 -35.49 -6.20 0.00
C CYS A 227 -33.99 -6.06 0.31
N LEU A 228 -33.39 -4.91 0.00
CA LEU A 228 -31.97 -4.61 0.17
C LEU A 228 -31.70 -3.63 1.31
N ALA A 229 -32.63 -3.48 2.26
CA ALA A 229 -32.53 -2.47 3.32
C ALA A 229 -31.22 -2.60 4.13
N ASN A 230 -30.86 -3.82 4.53
CA ASN A 230 -29.62 -4.08 5.29
C ASN A 230 -28.35 -3.74 4.48
N GLN A 231 -28.37 -3.91 3.16
CA GLN A 231 -27.29 -3.49 2.28
C GLN A 231 -27.29 -1.98 2.07
N GLY A 232 -28.48 -1.36 2.07
CA GLY A 232 -28.67 0.08 2.01
C GLY A 232 -28.07 0.81 3.22
N ASP A 233 -28.00 0.18 4.38
CA ASP A 233 -27.33 0.75 5.57
C ASP A 233 -25.83 1.01 5.34
N LEU A 234 -25.20 0.32 4.37
CA LEU A 234 -23.80 0.53 4.01
C LEU A 234 -23.59 1.72 3.06
N ASP A 235 -24.64 2.26 2.45
CA ASP A 235 -24.53 3.28 1.39
C ASP A 235 -23.74 4.53 1.86
N SER A 236 -24.07 5.05 3.04
CA SER A 236 -23.37 6.22 3.61
C SER A 236 -21.88 5.95 3.82
N GLU A 237 -21.54 4.86 4.51
CA GLU A 237 -20.15 4.52 4.82
C GLU A 237 -19.36 4.12 3.58
N TRP A 238 -20.02 3.49 2.60
CA TRP A 238 -19.42 3.15 1.32
C TRP A 238 -19.08 4.41 0.52
N ASN A 239 -19.98 5.39 0.44
CA ASN A 239 -19.70 6.66 -0.23
C ASN A 239 -18.56 7.42 0.48
N ASN A 240 -18.58 7.51 1.82
CA ASN A 240 -17.49 8.11 2.60
C ASN A 240 -16.14 7.41 2.33
N PHE A 241 -16.16 6.08 2.23
CA PHE A 241 -14.97 5.28 1.91
C PHE A 241 -14.46 5.56 0.49
N ILE A 242 -15.35 5.62 -0.52
CA ILE A 242 -14.98 5.92 -1.90
C ILE A 242 -14.41 7.34 -2.01
N ASP A 243 -15.02 8.33 -1.35
CA ASP A 243 -14.52 9.71 -1.32
C ASP A 243 -13.12 9.77 -0.70
N ALA A 244 -12.90 9.08 0.42
CA ALA A 244 -11.57 8.99 1.03
C ALA A 244 -10.54 8.30 0.11
N MET A 245 -10.95 7.26 -0.61
CA MET A 245 -10.10 6.58 -1.59
C MET A 245 -9.71 7.49 -2.75
N LEU A 246 -10.65 8.32 -3.25
CA LEU A 246 -10.37 9.32 -4.27
C LEU A 246 -9.39 10.38 -3.78
N MET A 247 -9.52 10.86 -2.53
CA MET A 247 -8.55 11.78 -1.93
C MET A 247 -7.13 11.18 -1.82
N VAL A 248 -7.02 9.87 -1.55
CA VAL A 248 -5.72 9.18 -1.54
C VAL A 248 -5.18 9.03 -2.98
N ALA A 249 -6.04 8.74 -3.95
CA ALA A 249 -5.66 8.67 -5.37
C ALA A 249 -5.11 10.01 -5.88
N GLU A 250 -5.75 11.13 -5.54
CA GLU A 250 -5.24 12.48 -5.90
C GLU A 250 -3.82 12.74 -5.36
N ARG A 251 -3.50 12.23 -4.16
CA ARG A 251 -2.15 12.32 -3.61
C ARG A 251 -1.13 11.46 -4.37
N LEU A 252 -1.58 10.35 -4.94
CA LEU A 252 -0.78 9.47 -5.79
C LEU A 252 -0.59 10.03 -7.19
N GLU A 253 -1.39 11.01 -7.63
CA GLU A 253 -1.19 11.72 -8.90
C GLU A 253 -0.38 13.02 -8.72
N GLY A 254 -0.26 13.51 -7.48
CA GLY A 254 0.47 14.73 -7.15
C GLY A 254 2.00 14.64 -7.27
N PRO A 255 2.72 15.69 -6.86
CA PRO A 255 4.19 15.78 -6.97
C PRO A 255 4.96 14.82 -6.05
N PHE A 256 4.25 14.13 -5.16
CA PHE A 256 4.80 13.09 -4.28
C PHE A 256 4.30 11.70 -4.69
N ASN A 257 3.92 11.53 -5.96
CA ASN A 257 3.64 10.20 -6.51
C ASN A 257 4.88 9.30 -6.41
N ILE A 258 4.63 8.00 -6.27
CA ILE A 258 5.70 7.05 -5.97
C ILE A 258 6.76 6.98 -7.07
N GLU A 259 6.38 7.06 -8.34
CA GLU A 259 7.31 7.04 -9.49
C GLU A 259 8.29 8.21 -9.41
N SER A 260 7.80 9.43 -9.18
CA SER A 260 8.62 10.65 -9.04
C SER A 260 9.56 10.61 -7.84
N VAL A 261 9.29 9.75 -6.86
CA VAL A 261 10.15 9.56 -5.69
C VAL A 261 11.16 8.44 -5.92
N MET A 262 10.71 7.30 -6.46
CA MET A 262 11.48 6.07 -6.56
C MET A 262 12.32 5.97 -7.84
N ASP A 263 11.84 6.47 -8.98
CA ASP A 263 12.60 6.43 -10.23
C ASP A 263 13.95 7.16 -10.14
N PRO A 264 14.03 8.39 -9.58
CA PRO A 264 15.31 9.08 -9.43
C PRO A 264 15.99 8.81 -8.07
N ILE A 265 15.63 7.74 -7.34
CA ILE A 265 16.18 7.51 -5.99
C ILE A 265 17.69 7.28 -6.03
N ASP A 266 18.16 6.61 -7.06
CA ASP A 266 19.57 6.34 -7.32
C ASP A 266 20.37 7.63 -7.51
N VAL A 267 19.90 8.54 -8.35
CA VAL A 267 20.49 9.87 -8.57
C VAL A 267 20.49 10.67 -7.28
N LYS A 268 19.38 10.72 -6.54
CA LYS A 268 19.30 11.45 -5.27
C LYS A 268 20.29 10.93 -4.23
N ILE A 269 20.42 9.61 -4.09
CA ILE A 269 21.40 9.01 -3.16
C ILE A 269 22.83 9.28 -3.64
N SER A 270 23.08 9.23 -4.95
CA SER A 270 24.38 9.60 -5.53
C SER A 270 24.73 11.06 -5.25
N ASP A 271 23.79 11.99 -5.43
CA ASP A 271 23.98 13.42 -5.11
C ASP A 271 24.30 13.63 -3.63
N ALA A 272 23.66 12.87 -2.74
CA ALA A 272 23.99 12.89 -1.31
C ALA A 272 25.44 12.45 -1.05
N ILE A 273 25.87 11.33 -1.66
CA ILE A 273 27.24 10.83 -1.56
C ILE A 273 28.23 11.89 -2.07
N MET A 274 27.96 12.51 -3.22
CA MET A 274 28.78 13.59 -3.77
C MET A 274 28.86 14.79 -2.81
N ASN A 275 27.73 15.23 -2.25
CA ASN A 275 27.72 16.31 -1.26
C ASN A 275 28.61 16.02 -0.04
N MET A 276 28.66 14.77 0.42
CA MET A 276 29.53 14.38 1.54
C MET A 276 30.99 14.40 1.13
N GLN A 277 31.33 13.91 -0.06
CA GLN A 277 32.69 13.93 -0.60
C GLN A 277 33.23 15.36 -0.72
N ASP A 278 32.43 16.26 -1.29
CA ASP A 278 32.78 17.67 -1.49
C ASP A 278 32.93 18.43 -0.17
N ASN A 279 32.11 18.11 0.83
CA ASN A 279 32.13 18.76 2.15
C ASN A 279 32.95 18.03 3.20
N SER A 280 33.68 16.98 2.82
CA SER A 280 34.36 16.05 3.74
C SER A 280 35.30 16.73 4.74
N VAL A 281 36.07 17.73 4.30
CA VAL A 281 36.96 18.52 5.17
C VAL A 281 36.16 19.31 6.21
N GLN A 282 35.07 19.97 5.79
CA GLN A 282 34.22 20.74 6.68
C GLN A 282 33.49 19.85 7.69
N VAL A 283 33.01 18.68 7.25
CA VAL A 283 32.38 17.68 8.12
C VAL A 283 33.38 17.20 9.16
N SER A 284 34.60 16.85 8.76
CA SER A 284 35.66 16.39 9.68
C SER A 284 36.04 17.46 10.71
N GLN A 285 36.18 18.72 10.29
CA GLN A 285 36.44 19.85 11.21
C GLN A 285 35.31 20.08 12.21
N LYS A 286 34.05 19.98 11.76
CA LYS A 286 32.89 20.14 12.66
C LYS A 286 32.77 18.97 13.63
N VAL A 287 33.09 17.74 13.21
CA VAL A 287 33.15 16.56 14.10
C VAL A 287 34.21 16.75 15.19
N MET A 288 35.39 17.30 14.86
CA MET A 288 36.41 17.63 15.86
C MET A 288 35.90 18.66 16.87
N LYS A 289 35.19 19.70 16.40
CA LYS A 289 34.55 20.72 17.26
C LYS A 289 33.42 20.16 18.11
N ALA A 290 32.69 19.16 17.63
CA ALA A 290 31.61 18.47 18.35
C ALA A 290 32.13 17.58 19.50
N GLY A 291 33.45 17.43 19.64
CA GLY A 291 34.07 16.79 20.80
C GLY A 291 34.11 15.27 20.77
N CYS A 292 33.73 14.62 19.66
CA CYS A 292 33.88 13.17 19.49
C CYS A 292 35.36 12.74 19.57
N TRP A 293 36.27 13.61 19.13
CA TRP A 293 37.73 13.39 19.13
C TRP A 293 38.37 13.20 20.51
N LYS A 294 37.79 13.79 21.57
CA LYS A 294 38.37 13.73 22.92
C LYS A 294 38.30 12.34 23.59
N ARG A 295 37.72 11.33 22.91
CA ARG A 295 37.52 9.98 23.47
C ARG A 295 38.45 8.91 22.90
N GLU A 296 39.30 9.20 21.91
CA GLU A 296 40.24 8.20 21.35
C GLU A 296 41.66 8.28 21.96
N PRO A 297 42.21 7.17 22.49
CA PRO A 297 43.62 7.10 22.86
C PRO A 297 44.51 7.05 21.60
N GLY A 298 45.37 8.06 21.40
CA GLY A 298 46.36 8.08 20.30
C GLY A 298 45.99 8.93 19.07
N ALA A 299 44.95 9.76 19.17
CA ALA A 299 44.49 10.59 18.07
C ALA A 299 45.50 11.74 17.75
N PRO A 300 45.97 11.91 16.49
CA PRO A 300 46.95 12.92 16.13
C PRO A 300 46.41 14.35 16.27
N SER A 301 47.27 15.27 16.68
CA SER A 301 46.89 16.64 17.07
C SER A 301 46.34 17.55 15.95
N SER A 302 46.30 17.08 14.70
CA SER A 302 45.87 17.87 13.54
C SER A 302 45.55 17.00 12.33
N LEU A 303 44.47 17.36 11.61
CA LEU A 303 44.08 16.91 10.27
C LEU A 303 44.40 18.03 9.26
#